data_AF-A0A6I8TC38-F1
#
_entry.id   AF-A0A6I8TC38-F1
#
_cell.length_a   1.000
_cell.length_b   1.000
_cell.length_c   1.000
_cell.angle_alpha   90.00
_cell.angle_beta   90.00
_cell.angle_gamma   90.00
#
_symmetry.space_group_name_H-M   'P 1'
#
loop_
_entity.id
_entity.type
_entity.pdbx_description
1 polymer ?
#
loop_
_entity_poly.entity_id
_entity_poly.type
_entity_poly.pdbx_seq_one_letter_code
_entity_poly.pdbx_strand_id
1 'polypeptide(L)'
;MSTLPFFDPTRPPPPLAIPPPLIDQPSDQHIVQEFLSTRHKSLNKQTIKESSAAVSITDLRSELHELIEEVEHLKTNKEVLEKEIASKPESEWDTNLEQLELVRQSIDSKLMRLNDSDQLKLLGKKLHVRRKKRAWLKRRNNTLKQEREEAIQNRVKLHAQIDQWQREQLKLVEKEKQSQQELDYASHFLADVHRRKAACKRHLAKFERMMERTTLDKDMQSEIDELRRAWTTKLTDCVKEEKRLKDVLARKSAANYQRRVENEWNKTLFGDAIPKKFEHPLLGADRNREVLIEIRRDWDACLVDQDDAEGSAIPLGWVLPQANPSSNWAKYQITETA
;
A
#
# COMPACT_ATOMS: atom_id res chain seq x y z
N MET A 1 -18.76 20.03 -6.63
CA MET A 1 -18.41 20.04 -5.20
C MET A 1 -16.93 19.83 -5.09
N SER A 2 -16.20 20.94 -4.95
CA SER A 2 -14.74 20.98 -4.97
C SER A 2 -14.22 20.40 -3.66
N THR A 3 -13.58 19.25 -3.73
CA THR A 3 -12.91 18.62 -2.61
C THR A 3 -11.73 19.50 -2.19
N LEU A 4 -11.86 20.17 -1.04
CA LEU A 4 -10.73 20.81 -0.39
C LEU A 4 -9.66 19.73 -0.15
N PRO A 5 -8.41 19.92 -0.61
CA PRO A 5 -7.36 18.96 -0.36
C PRO A 5 -7.08 18.93 1.14
N PHE A 6 -7.04 17.72 1.68
CA PHE A 6 -6.58 17.38 3.01
C PHE A 6 -5.23 18.05 3.28
N PHE A 7 -5.20 18.98 4.23
CA PHE A 7 -3.97 19.67 4.64
C PHE A 7 -3.21 18.74 5.59
N ASP A 8 -2.16 18.08 5.09
CA ASP A 8 -1.26 17.27 5.88
C ASP A 8 -0.19 18.18 6.53
N PRO A 9 -0.22 18.40 7.85
CA PRO A 9 0.69 19.32 8.53
C PRO A 9 2.14 18.79 8.61
N THR A 10 2.40 17.56 8.18
CA THR A 10 3.74 16.95 8.21
C THR A 10 4.53 17.12 6.91
N ARG A 11 3.89 17.61 5.83
CA ARG A 11 4.56 17.88 4.54
C ARG A 11 4.65 19.38 4.28
N PRO A 12 5.82 19.92 3.90
CA PRO A 12 5.87 21.26 3.34
C PRO A 12 4.94 21.30 2.11
N PRO A 13 4.18 22.38 1.89
CA PRO A 13 3.41 22.52 0.66
C PRO A 13 4.37 22.36 -0.53
N PRO A 14 3.93 21.73 -1.63
CA PRO A 14 4.78 21.59 -2.79
C PRO A 14 5.33 22.99 -3.14
N PRO A 15 6.64 23.11 -3.43
CA PRO A 15 7.18 24.38 -3.91
C PRO A 15 6.27 24.83 -5.04
N LEU A 16 5.86 26.10 -5.03
CA LEU A 16 5.13 26.69 -6.15
C LEU A 16 5.99 26.43 -7.38
N ALA A 17 5.63 25.39 -8.13
CA ALA A 17 6.26 25.05 -9.38
C ALA A 17 5.82 26.19 -10.30
N ILE A 18 6.67 27.22 -10.39
CA ILE A 18 6.75 28.00 -11.61
C ILE A 18 6.96 26.92 -12.67
N PRO A 19 5.99 26.70 -13.58
CA PRO A 19 6.17 25.69 -14.59
C PRO A 19 7.51 25.99 -15.27
N PRO A 20 8.41 24.99 -15.40
CA PRO A 20 9.60 25.20 -16.20
C PRO A 20 9.11 25.75 -17.55
N PRO A 21 9.81 26.74 -18.14
CA PRO A 21 9.43 27.23 -19.47
C PRO A 21 9.23 26.01 -20.35
N LEU A 22 8.10 25.97 -21.07
CA LEU A 22 7.79 24.96 -22.07
C LEU A 22 8.97 24.92 -23.04
N ILE A 23 9.95 24.06 -22.74
CA ILE A 23 10.95 23.64 -23.70
C ILE A 23 10.12 22.82 -24.67
N ASP A 24 10.04 23.28 -25.92
CA ASP A 24 9.34 22.65 -27.03
C ASP A 24 9.63 21.15 -27.04
N GLN A 25 8.76 20.38 -26.40
CA GLN A 25 8.74 18.94 -26.60
C GLN A 25 8.32 18.76 -28.05
N PRO A 26 9.13 18.09 -28.89
CA PRO A 26 8.75 17.86 -30.27
C PRO A 26 7.40 17.15 -30.26
N SER A 27 6.40 17.76 -30.91
CA SER A 27 5.06 17.20 -31.06
C SER A 27 5.16 15.70 -31.38
N ASP A 28 4.33 14.86 -30.75
CA ASP A 28 4.32 13.42 -31.00
C ASP A 28 4.24 13.09 -32.51
N GLN A 29 3.65 13.97 -33.30
CA GLN A 29 3.64 13.89 -34.76
C GLN A 29 5.04 13.94 -35.40
N HIS A 30 5.94 14.78 -34.88
CA HIS A 30 7.34 14.86 -35.31
C HIS A 30 8.11 13.59 -34.97
N ILE A 31 7.88 13.02 -33.79
CA ILE A 31 8.51 11.75 -33.36
C ILE A 31 8.05 10.60 -34.27
N VAL A 32 6.75 10.56 -34.59
CA VAL A 32 6.20 9.55 -35.50
C VAL A 32 6.71 9.74 -36.94
N GLN A 33 6.79 10.98 -37.44
CA GLN A 33 7.34 11.25 -38.78
C GLN A 33 8.84 10.95 -38.86
N GLU A 34 9.61 11.25 -37.83
CA GLU A 34 11.02 10.88 -37.74
C GLU A 34 11.19 9.36 -37.72
N PHE A 35 10.37 8.65 -36.93
CA PHE A 35 10.37 7.19 -36.92
C PHE A 35 10.05 6.59 -38.29
N LEU A 36 9.00 7.08 -38.97
CA LEU A 36 8.60 6.59 -40.30
C LEU A 36 9.64 6.90 -41.37
N SER A 37 10.20 8.11 -41.39
CA SER A 37 11.22 8.52 -42.36
C SER A 37 12.55 7.78 -42.16
N THR A 38 12.91 7.47 -40.91
CA THR A 38 14.10 6.67 -40.58
C THR A 38 13.90 5.20 -41.01
N ARG A 39 12.68 4.66 -40.84
CA ARG A 39 12.35 3.28 -41.24
C ARG A 39 12.34 3.11 -42.76
N HIS A 40 11.78 4.06 -43.51
CA HIS A 40 11.78 4.02 -44.98
C HIS A 40 13.19 4.09 -45.58
N LYS A 41 14.11 4.87 -44.98
CA LYS A 41 15.52 4.91 -45.38
C LYS A 41 16.26 3.59 -45.09
N SER A 42 15.87 2.87 -44.03
CA SER A 42 16.45 1.56 -43.68
C SER A 42 15.91 0.41 -44.55
N LEU A 43 14.67 0.49 -45.03
CA LEU A 43 14.05 -0.52 -45.89
C LEU A 43 14.61 -0.48 -47.32
N ASN A 44 14.91 0.71 -47.87
CA ASN A 44 15.48 0.85 -49.22
C ASN A 44 16.96 0.42 -49.35
N LYS A 45 17.66 0.11 -48.24
CA LYS A 45 19.03 -0.45 -48.25
C LYS A 45 19.09 -1.95 -48.00
N GLN A 46 17.96 -2.62 -47.76
CA GLN A 46 17.91 -4.08 -47.77
C GLN A 46 17.77 -4.57 -49.21
N THR A 47 18.78 -4.34 -50.03
CA THR A 47 19.06 -5.27 -51.13
C THR A 47 19.22 -6.63 -50.48
N ILE A 48 18.27 -7.53 -50.73
CA ILE A 48 18.37 -8.94 -50.38
C ILE A 48 19.65 -9.41 -51.06
N LYS A 49 20.76 -9.45 -50.32
CA LYS A 49 21.93 -10.20 -50.73
C LYS A 49 21.43 -11.63 -50.80
N GLU A 50 21.23 -12.13 -52.02
CA GLU A 50 21.15 -13.55 -52.29
C GLU A 50 22.44 -14.16 -51.72
N SER A 51 22.38 -14.60 -50.47
CA SER A 51 23.51 -15.25 -49.84
C SER A 51 23.59 -16.62 -50.52
N SER A 52 24.62 -16.80 -51.34
CA SER A 52 25.08 -18.09 -51.84
C SER A 52 24.76 -19.20 -50.84
N ALA A 53 23.96 -20.18 -51.27
CA ALA A 53 23.52 -21.38 -50.55
C ALA A 53 24.09 -21.50 -49.12
N ALA A 54 23.45 -20.83 -48.18
CA ALA A 54 23.99 -20.67 -46.84
C ALA A 54 23.81 -21.97 -46.03
N VAL A 55 24.78 -22.89 -46.09
CA VAL A 55 24.93 -24.12 -45.29
C VAL A 55 23.95 -24.18 -44.10
N SER A 56 22.86 -24.95 -44.25
CA SER A 56 21.81 -25.03 -43.24
C SER A 56 22.16 -26.03 -42.15
N ILE A 57 21.86 -25.68 -40.89
CA ILE A 57 22.04 -26.59 -39.75
C ILE A 57 21.13 -27.83 -39.88
N THR A 58 19.96 -27.69 -40.50
CA THR A 58 19.03 -28.79 -40.72
C THR A 58 19.57 -29.77 -41.75
N ASP A 59 20.11 -29.26 -42.85
CA ASP A 59 20.46 -30.07 -44.01
C ASP A 59 21.71 -30.90 -43.70
N LEU A 60 22.72 -30.29 -43.05
CA LEU A 60 23.88 -31.02 -42.52
C LEU A 60 23.51 -32.05 -41.46
N ARG A 61 22.50 -31.78 -40.63
CA ARG A 61 22.02 -32.76 -39.65
C ARG A 61 21.38 -33.96 -40.35
N SER A 62 20.62 -33.73 -41.41
CA SER A 62 20.04 -34.81 -42.22
C SER A 62 21.12 -35.60 -42.94
N GLU A 63 22.10 -34.94 -43.57
CA GLU A 63 23.23 -35.61 -44.22
C GLU A 63 24.06 -36.45 -43.23
N LEU A 64 24.27 -35.97 -42.00
CA LEU A 64 24.93 -36.74 -40.95
C LEU A 64 24.12 -37.96 -40.53
N HIS A 65 22.79 -37.86 -40.45
CA HIS A 65 21.93 -39.00 -40.15
C HIS A 65 21.97 -40.03 -41.28
N GLU A 66 21.83 -39.60 -42.53
CA GLU A 66 21.92 -40.49 -43.69
C GLU A 66 23.28 -41.18 -43.79
N LEU A 67 24.37 -40.48 -43.47
CA LEU A 67 25.72 -41.07 -43.42
C LEU A 67 25.80 -42.16 -42.33
N ILE A 68 25.23 -41.90 -41.16
CA ILE A 68 25.16 -42.90 -40.08
C ILE A 68 24.36 -44.11 -40.55
N GLU A 69 23.22 -43.92 -41.21
CA GLU A 69 22.40 -45.00 -41.77
C GLU A 69 23.13 -45.81 -42.84
N GLU A 70 23.86 -45.16 -43.76
CA GLU A 70 24.66 -45.83 -44.80
C GLU A 70 25.82 -46.64 -44.20
N VAL A 71 26.46 -46.13 -43.13
CA VAL A 71 27.52 -46.85 -42.41
C VAL A 71 26.96 -48.07 -41.67
N GLU A 72 25.80 -47.96 -41.04
CA GLU A 72 25.13 -49.10 -40.41
C GLU A 72 24.69 -50.14 -41.45
N HIS A 73 24.15 -49.71 -42.60
CA HIS A 73 23.82 -50.60 -43.72
C HIS A 73 25.06 -51.35 -44.27
N LEU A 74 26.21 -50.68 -44.36
CA LEU A 74 27.46 -51.31 -44.79
C LEU A 74 27.95 -52.35 -43.77
N LYS A 75 27.79 -52.09 -42.46
CA LYS A 75 28.11 -53.07 -41.41
C LYS A 75 27.21 -54.29 -41.49
N THR A 76 25.89 -54.10 -41.64
CA THR A 76 24.94 -55.22 -41.75
C THR A 76 25.21 -56.06 -42.99
N ASN A 77 25.51 -55.43 -44.13
CA ASN A 77 25.81 -56.14 -45.37
C ASN A 77 27.10 -56.94 -45.25
N LYS A 78 28.13 -56.39 -44.59
CA LYS A 78 29.35 -57.13 -44.27
C LYS A 78 29.06 -58.38 -43.44
N GLU A 79 28.29 -58.26 -42.36
CA GLU A 79 27.95 -59.40 -41.49
C GLU A 79 27.13 -60.50 -42.20
N VAL A 80 26.26 -60.11 -43.14
CA VAL A 80 25.47 -61.06 -43.95
C VAL A 80 26.37 -61.77 -44.94
N LEU A 81 27.21 -61.04 -45.67
CA LEU A 81 28.14 -61.62 -46.63
C LEU A 81 29.15 -62.54 -45.95
N GLU A 82 29.65 -62.19 -44.75
CA GLU A 82 30.54 -63.06 -43.95
C GLU A 82 29.90 -64.42 -43.57
N LYS A 83 28.57 -64.47 -43.41
CA LYS A 83 27.83 -65.71 -43.12
C LYS A 83 27.54 -66.55 -44.36
N GLU A 84 27.52 -65.92 -45.54
CA GLU A 84 27.12 -66.54 -46.82
C GLU A 84 28.33 -66.93 -47.71
N ILE A 85 29.55 -66.82 -47.19
CA ILE A 85 30.83 -67.12 -47.87
C ILE A 85 30.83 -68.50 -48.57
N ALA A 86 30.18 -69.51 -47.98
CA ALA A 86 30.22 -70.88 -48.49
C ALA A 86 29.04 -71.27 -49.42
N SER A 87 28.01 -70.42 -49.54
CA SER A 87 26.72 -70.81 -50.15
C SER A 87 26.40 -70.12 -51.48
N LYS A 88 27.06 -69.01 -51.83
CA LYS A 88 26.71 -68.18 -52.98
C LYS A 88 27.62 -68.37 -54.20
N PRO A 89 27.08 -68.36 -55.44
CA PRO A 89 27.86 -68.42 -56.68
C PRO A 89 28.65 -67.13 -56.92
N GLU A 90 29.78 -67.24 -57.62
CA GLU A 90 30.76 -66.14 -57.86
C GLU A 90 30.14 -64.90 -58.52
N SER A 91 29.15 -65.08 -59.41
CA SER A 91 28.42 -63.99 -60.06
C SER A 91 27.58 -63.13 -59.08
N GLU A 92 27.07 -63.72 -57.99
CA GLU A 92 26.40 -62.97 -56.92
C GLU A 92 27.40 -62.25 -56.01
N TRP A 93 28.66 -62.68 -55.97
CA TRP A 93 29.72 -61.97 -55.23
C TRP A 93 30.13 -60.69 -55.93
N ASP A 94 30.29 -60.73 -57.25
CA ASP A 94 30.66 -59.55 -58.05
C ASP A 94 29.60 -58.44 -57.92
N THR A 95 28.31 -58.79 -58.01
CA THR A 95 27.21 -57.83 -57.86
C THR A 95 27.12 -57.23 -56.45
N ASN A 96 27.37 -58.01 -55.40
CA ASN A 96 27.39 -57.50 -54.03
C ASN A 96 28.62 -56.60 -53.76
N LEU A 97 29.77 -56.90 -54.38
CA LEU A 97 30.96 -56.04 -54.30
C LEU A 97 30.74 -54.71 -55.02
N GLU A 98 30.09 -54.71 -56.19
CA GLU A 98 29.71 -53.48 -56.89
C GLU A 98 28.77 -52.61 -56.04
N GLN A 99 27.78 -53.21 -55.38
CA GLN A 99 26.87 -52.48 -54.48
C GLN A 99 27.59 -51.90 -53.25
N LEU A 100 28.53 -52.65 -52.65
CA LEU A 100 29.34 -52.15 -51.53
C LEU A 100 30.25 -50.99 -51.96
N GLU A 101 30.83 -51.07 -53.17
CA GLU A 101 31.67 -50.02 -53.71
C GLU A 101 30.86 -48.74 -54.01
N LEU A 102 29.62 -48.86 -54.49
CA LEU A 102 28.70 -47.71 -54.63
C LEU A 102 28.35 -47.06 -53.28
N VAL A 103 28.06 -47.86 -52.25
CA VAL A 103 27.78 -47.34 -50.90
C VAL A 103 29.01 -46.65 -50.33
N ARG A 104 30.20 -47.24 -50.51
CA ARG A 104 31.47 -46.66 -50.09
C ARG A 104 31.74 -45.32 -50.78
N GLN A 105 31.52 -45.23 -52.10
CA GLN A 105 31.69 -43.98 -52.85
C GLN A 105 30.69 -42.90 -52.41
N SER A 106 29.44 -43.28 -52.06
CA SER A 106 28.47 -42.37 -51.45
C SER A 106 28.97 -41.81 -50.11
N ILE A 107 29.44 -42.69 -49.22
CA ILE A 107 29.99 -42.35 -47.90
C ILE A 107 31.19 -41.41 -48.05
N ASP A 108 32.16 -41.73 -48.91
CA ASP A 108 33.36 -40.90 -49.13
C ASP A 108 32.98 -39.52 -49.68
N SER A 109 32.02 -39.46 -50.60
CA SER A 109 31.51 -38.21 -51.17
C SER A 109 30.76 -37.35 -50.14
N LYS A 110 30.03 -37.96 -49.21
CA LYS A 110 29.36 -37.25 -48.10
C LYS A 110 30.38 -36.79 -47.04
N LEU A 111 31.36 -37.62 -46.70
CA LEU A 111 32.43 -37.27 -45.75
C LEU A 111 33.27 -36.10 -46.24
N MET A 112 33.63 -36.07 -47.53
CA MET A 112 34.38 -34.95 -48.11
C MET A 112 33.60 -33.63 -48.04
N ARG A 113 32.28 -33.67 -48.23
CA ARG A 113 31.41 -32.49 -48.09
C ARG A 113 31.28 -32.04 -46.64
N LEU A 114 31.08 -32.98 -45.71
CA LEU A 114 30.91 -32.69 -44.28
C LEU A 114 32.21 -32.21 -43.60
N ASN A 115 33.37 -32.61 -44.13
CA ASN A 115 34.68 -32.25 -43.59
C ASN A 115 35.27 -30.96 -44.20
N ASP A 116 34.47 -30.20 -44.95
CA ASP A 116 34.87 -28.88 -45.45
C ASP A 116 35.10 -27.91 -44.27
N SER A 117 36.36 -27.53 -44.07
CA SER A 117 36.83 -26.69 -42.96
C SER A 117 36.07 -25.36 -42.86
N ASP A 118 35.71 -24.77 -44.00
CA ASP A 118 35.09 -23.45 -44.02
C ASP A 118 33.58 -23.52 -43.76
N GLN A 119 32.92 -24.60 -44.20
CA GLN A 119 31.53 -24.89 -43.84
C GLN A 119 31.38 -25.17 -42.34
N LEU A 120 32.30 -25.94 -41.75
CA LEU A 120 32.31 -26.23 -40.32
C LEU A 120 32.52 -24.97 -39.47
N LYS A 121 33.42 -24.07 -39.86
CA LYS A 121 33.61 -22.77 -39.18
C LYS A 121 32.35 -21.90 -39.27
N LEU A 122 31.71 -21.83 -40.44
CA LEU A 122 30.48 -21.07 -40.64
C LEU A 122 29.33 -21.64 -39.78
N LEU A 123 29.21 -22.96 -39.73
CA LEU A 123 28.23 -23.66 -38.91
C LEU A 123 28.46 -23.42 -37.42
N GLY A 124 29.72 -23.52 -36.96
CA GLY A 124 30.11 -23.22 -35.58
C GLY A 124 29.69 -21.82 -35.15
N LYS A 125 29.87 -20.82 -36.03
CA LYS A 125 29.38 -19.44 -35.80
C LYS A 125 27.85 -19.40 -35.69
N LYS A 126 27.11 -20.03 -36.61
CA LYS A 126 25.63 -20.10 -36.57
C LYS A 126 25.11 -20.77 -35.28
N LEU A 127 25.74 -21.88 -34.87
CA LEU A 127 25.40 -22.60 -33.64
C LEU A 127 25.68 -21.76 -32.39
N HIS A 128 26.82 -21.06 -32.36
CA HIS A 128 27.15 -20.15 -31.27
C HIS A 128 26.10 -19.04 -31.11
N VAL A 129 25.70 -18.40 -32.22
CA VAL A 129 24.64 -17.38 -32.23
C VAL A 129 23.31 -17.96 -31.73
N ARG A 130 22.93 -19.17 -32.17
CA ARG A 130 21.70 -19.84 -31.71
C ARG A 130 21.74 -20.16 -30.22
N ARG A 131 22.89 -20.61 -29.71
CA ARG A 131 23.11 -20.89 -28.28
C ARG A 131 23.01 -19.60 -27.46
N LYS A 132 23.65 -18.51 -27.90
CA LYS A 132 23.56 -17.19 -27.26
C LYS A 132 22.11 -16.67 -27.23
N LYS A 133 21.37 -16.78 -28.34
CA LYS A 133 19.95 -16.41 -28.42
C LYS A 133 19.09 -17.22 -27.45
N ARG A 134 19.27 -18.54 -27.40
CA ARG A 134 18.54 -19.41 -26.44
C ARG A 134 18.85 -19.05 -24.99
N ALA A 135 20.11 -18.82 -24.65
CA ALA A 135 20.52 -18.42 -23.31
C ALA A 135 19.90 -17.07 -22.92
N TRP A 136 19.91 -16.09 -23.82
CA TRP A 136 19.27 -14.80 -23.61
C TRP A 136 17.75 -14.93 -23.42
N LEU A 137 17.06 -15.68 -24.29
CA LEU A 137 15.62 -15.93 -24.17
C LEU A 137 15.27 -16.60 -22.83
N LYS A 138 16.08 -17.58 -22.38
CA LYS A 138 15.89 -18.23 -21.09
C LYS A 138 16.00 -17.23 -19.93
N ARG A 139 17.02 -16.36 -19.94
CA ARG A 139 17.18 -15.31 -18.91
C ARG A 139 16.00 -14.34 -18.93
N ARG A 140 15.65 -13.81 -20.11
CA ARG A 140 14.52 -12.87 -20.28
C ARG A 140 13.20 -13.47 -19.81
N ASN A 141 12.91 -14.72 -20.17
CA ASN A 141 11.67 -15.38 -19.75
C ASN A 141 11.64 -15.62 -18.24
N ASN A 142 12.78 -15.94 -17.62
CA ASN A 142 12.87 -16.08 -16.17
C ASN A 142 12.64 -14.73 -15.47
N THR A 143 13.24 -13.64 -15.95
CA THR A 143 13.01 -12.30 -15.42
C THR A 143 11.54 -11.90 -15.54
N LEU A 144 10.92 -12.07 -16.71
CA LEU A 144 9.49 -11.79 -16.90
C LEU A 144 8.59 -12.65 -16.00
N LYS A 145 8.99 -13.89 -15.71
CA LYS A 145 8.26 -14.76 -14.78
C LYS A 145 8.36 -14.23 -13.35
N GLN A 146 9.55 -13.80 -12.92
CA GLN A 146 9.76 -13.21 -11.59
C GLN A 146 8.98 -11.91 -11.43
N GLU A 147 9.06 -10.99 -12.39
CA GLU A 147 8.31 -9.73 -12.37
C GLU A 147 6.79 -9.97 -12.28
N ARG A 148 6.26 -10.97 -13.00
CA ARG A 148 4.84 -11.33 -12.91
C ARG A 148 4.47 -11.87 -11.52
N GLU A 149 5.31 -12.72 -10.96
CA GLU A 149 5.09 -13.29 -9.63
C GLU A 149 5.12 -12.19 -8.56
N GLU A 150 6.10 -11.29 -8.62
CA GLU A 150 6.20 -10.12 -7.73
C GLU A 150 5.00 -9.19 -7.89
N ALA A 151 4.54 -8.92 -9.12
CA ALA A 151 3.34 -8.12 -9.36
C ALA A 151 2.08 -8.77 -8.78
N ILE A 152 1.94 -10.10 -8.88
CA ILE A 152 0.83 -10.85 -8.27
C ILE A 152 0.91 -10.74 -6.74
N GLN A 153 2.09 -10.94 -6.15
CA GLN A 153 2.28 -10.84 -4.71
C GLN A 153 1.99 -9.43 -4.19
N ASN A 154 2.46 -8.40 -4.90
CA ASN A 154 2.18 -7.01 -4.55
C ASN A 154 0.68 -6.70 -4.64
N ARG A 155 0.00 -7.19 -5.67
CA ARG A 155 -1.46 -7.07 -5.79
C ARG A 155 -2.20 -7.76 -4.64
N VAL A 156 -1.76 -8.96 -4.24
CA VAL A 156 -2.33 -9.67 -3.09
C VAL A 156 -2.12 -8.89 -1.79
N LYS A 157 -0.92 -8.34 -1.56
CA LYS A 157 -0.63 -7.50 -0.39
C LYS A 157 -1.52 -6.26 -0.35
N LEU A 158 -1.68 -5.56 -1.48
CA LEU A 158 -2.55 -4.38 -1.58
C LEU A 158 -4.01 -4.74 -1.30
N HIS A 159 -4.52 -5.84 -1.84
CA HIS A 159 -5.88 -6.30 -1.53
C HIS A 159 -6.05 -6.65 -0.06
N ALA A 160 -5.07 -7.32 0.56
CA ALA A 160 -5.12 -7.63 1.99
C ALA A 160 -5.15 -6.36 2.86
N GLN A 161 -4.42 -5.31 2.47
CA GLN A 161 -4.47 -4.00 3.14
C GLN A 161 -5.83 -3.33 2.97
N ILE A 162 -6.42 -3.38 1.76
CA ILE A 162 -7.78 -2.88 1.51
C ILE A 162 -8.79 -3.63 2.38
N ASP A 163 -8.72 -4.96 2.44
CA ASP A 163 -9.64 -5.78 3.25
C ASP A 163 -9.46 -5.52 4.74
N GLN A 164 -8.23 -5.27 5.20
CA GLN A 164 -7.98 -4.85 6.57
C GLN A 164 -8.65 -3.51 6.85
N TRP A 165 -8.42 -2.51 6.00
CA TRP A 165 -9.01 -1.19 6.15
C TRP A 165 -10.54 -1.26 6.14
N GLN A 166 -11.14 -2.02 5.22
CA GLN A 166 -12.59 -2.22 5.18
C GLN A 166 -13.12 -2.85 6.46
N ARG A 167 -12.44 -3.86 7.02
CA ARG A 167 -12.83 -4.45 8.32
C ARG A 167 -12.73 -3.44 9.46
N GLU A 168 -11.72 -2.59 9.46
CA GLU A 168 -11.58 -1.52 10.46
C GLU A 168 -12.71 -0.49 10.33
N GLN A 169 -13.04 -0.06 9.10
CA GLN A 169 -14.16 0.85 8.85
C GLN A 169 -15.51 0.25 9.26
N LEU A 170 -15.75 -1.02 8.95
CA LEU A 170 -16.98 -1.71 9.38
C LEU A 170 -17.09 -1.77 10.90
N LYS A 171 -15.99 -2.03 11.62
CA LYS A 171 -15.98 -1.99 13.09
C LYS A 171 -16.31 -0.60 13.63
N LEU A 172 -15.82 0.47 13.00
CA LEU A 172 -16.15 1.84 13.41
C LEU A 172 -17.65 2.14 13.22
N VAL A 173 -18.19 1.77 12.06
CA VAL A 173 -19.62 1.92 11.75
C VAL A 173 -20.49 1.11 12.72
N GLU A 174 -20.10 -0.12 13.03
CA GLU A 174 -20.83 -0.98 13.96
C GLU A 174 -20.79 -0.44 15.39
N LYS A 175 -19.64 0.07 15.85
CA LYS A 175 -19.54 0.76 17.14
C LYS A 175 -20.44 1.99 17.20
N GLU A 176 -20.48 2.80 16.14
CA GLU A 176 -21.36 3.98 16.12
C GLU A 176 -22.83 3.57 16.11
N LYS A 177 -23.19 2.52 15.35
CA LYS A 177 -24.55 1.97 15.34
C LYS A 177 -24.96 1.44 16.72
N GLN A 178 -24.10 0.68 17.39
CA GLN A 178 -24.34 0.20 18.76
C GLN A 178 -24.54 1.38 19.71
N SER A 179 -23.70 2.41 19.60
CA SER A 179 -23.82 3.58 20.45
C SER A 179 -25.07 4.41 20.16
N GLN A 180 -25.50 4.50 18.90
CA GLN A 180 -26.78 5.12 18.54
C GLN A 180 -27.96 4.34 19.15
N GLN A 181 -27.93 3.00 19.08
CA GLN A 181 -28.94 2.16 19.72
C GLN A 181 -28.99 2.39 21.23
N GLU A 182 -27.86 2.51 21.92
CA GLU A 182 -27.81 2.84 23.35
C GLU A 182 -28.50 4.18 23.66
N LEU A 183 -28.35 5.19 22.80
CA LEU A 183 -29.03 6.48 22.94
C LEU A 183 -30.54 6.37 22.72
N ASP A 184 -30.95 5.59 21.72
CA ASP A 184 -32.36 5.36 21.43
C ASP A 184 -33.03 4.61 22.60
N TYR A 185 -32.36 3.59 23.16
CA TYR A 185 -32.80 2.91 24.37
C TYR A 185 -32.88 3.87 25.56
N ALA A 186 -31.85 4.69 25.78
CA ALA A 186 -31.84 5.64 26.89
C ALA A 186 -33.00 6.65 26.77
N SER A 187 -33.28 7.14 25.57
CA SER A 187 -34.40 8.03 25.28
C SER A 187 -35.75 7.36 25.52
N HIS A 188 -35.89 6.10 25.06
CA HIS A 188 -37.10 5.32 25.22
C HIS A 188 -37.44 5.07 26.70
N PHE A 189 -36.47 4.58 27.48
CA PHE A 189 -36.67 4.28 28.90
C PHE A 189 -36.84 5.52 29.78
N LEU A 190 -36.31 6.68 29.36
CA LEU A 190 -36.46 7.93 30.11
C LEU A 190 -37.93 8.32 30.28
N ALA A 191 -38.75 8.13 29.24
CA ALA A 191 -40.19 8.40 29.30
C ALA A 191 -40.89 7.53 30.35
N ASP A 192 -40.53 6.25 30.43
CA ASP A 192 -41.10 5.32 31.42
C ASP A 192 -40.60 5.60 32.84
N VAL A 193 -39.34 6.02 33.00
CA VAL A 193 -38.82 6.50 34.29
C VAL A 193 -39.59 7.75 34.75
N HIS A 194 -39.88 8.69 33.85
CA HIS A 194 -40.71 9.86 34.18
C HIS A 194 -42.12 9.47 34.64
N ARG A 195 -42.76 8.51 33.97
CA ARG A 195 -44.08 7.99 34.37
C ARG A 195 -44.03 7.33 35.75
N ARG A 196 -43.05 6.46 36.01
CA ARG A 196 -42.87 5.79 37.32
C ARG A 196 -42.57 6.78 38.44
N LYS A 197 -41.71 7.77 38.18
CA LYS A 197 -41.39 8.86 39.12
C LYS A 197 -42.65 9.67 39.47
N ALA A 198 -43.45 10.04 38.47
CA ALA A 198 -44.71 10.74 38.68
C ALA A 198 -45.71 9.91 39.50
N ALA A 199 -45.80 8.60 39.25
CA ALA A 199 -46.64 7.69 40.04
C ALA A 199 -46.21 7.65 41.51
N CYS A 200 -44.92 7.50 41.79
CA CYS A 200 -44.39 7.50 43.16
C CYS A 200 -44.75 8.81 43.90
N LYS A 201 -44.57 9.97 43.24
CA LYS A 201 -44.96 11.27 43.80
C LYS A 201 -46.47 11.35 44.11
N ARG A 202 -47.32 10.81 43.23
CA ARG A 202 -48.78 10.77 43.45
C ARG A 202 -49.14 9.92 44.67
N HIS A 203 -48.50 8.76 44.85
CA HIS A 203 -48.74 7.89 46.01
C HIS A 203 -48.26 8.56 47.32
N LEU A 204 -47.07 9.15 47.33
CA LEU A 204 -46.56 9.89 48.50
C LEU A 204 -47.49 11.04 48.90
N ALA A 205 -47.95 11.85 47.93
CA ALA A 205 -48.90 12.92 48.20
C ALA A 205 -50.26 12.41 48.72
N LYS A 206 -50.68 11.19 48.33
CA LYS A 206 -51.89 10.56 48.85
C LYS A 206 -51.71 10.15 50.32
N PHE A 207 -50.56 9.59 50.68
CA PHE A 207 -50.26 9.24 52.07
C PHE A 207 -50.18 10.48 52.96
N GLU A 208 -49.54 11.56 52.49
CA GLU A 208 -49.49 12.85 53.20
C GLU A 208 -50.88 13.38 53.52
N ARG A 209 -51.76 13.46 52.52
CA ARG A 209 -53.15 13.90 52.73
C ARG A 209 -53.94 12.99 53.65
N MET A 210 -53.64 11.69 53.67
CA MET A 210 -54.33 10.73 54.54
C MET A 210 -53.98 10.98 56.00
N MET A 211 -52.70 11.26 56.29
CA MET A 211 -52.25 11.60 57.65
C MET A 211 -52.72 12.98 58.11
N GLU A 212 -52.87 13.95 57.19
CA GLU A 212 -53.34 15.30 57.53
C GLU A 212 -54.85 15.39 57.80
N ARG A 213 -55.66 14.54 57.14
CA ARG A 213 -57.14 14.68 57.13
C ARG A 213 -57.86 13.66 58.01
N THR A 214 -57.17 12.63 58.48
CA THR A 214 -57.80 11.48 59.15
C THR A 214 -57.15 11.26 60.50
N THR A 215 -57.94 11.16 61.57
CA THR A 215 -57.48 10.64 62.86
C THR A 215 -57.28 9.14 62.72
N LEU A 216 -56.07 8.72 62.38
CA LEU A 216 -55.68 7.32 62.23
C LEU A 216 -55.27 6.74 63.58
N ASP A 217 -55.55 5.45 63.77
CA ASP A 217 -55.02 4.69 64.89
C ASP A 217 -53.49 4.49 64.73
N LYS A 218 -52.78 4.25 65.83
CA LYS A 218 -51.31 4.12 65.85
C LYS A 218 -50.81 3.02 64.91
N ASP A 219 -51.54 1.92 64.82
CA ASP A 219 -51.17 0.79 63.95
C ASP A 219 -51.29 1.18 62.46
N MET A 220 -52.40 1.83 62.08
CA MET A 220 -52.57 2.36 60.71
C MET A 220 -51.57 3.46 60.37
N GLN A 221 -51.20 4.29 61.35
CA GLN A 221 -50.17 5.31 61.19
C GLN A 221 -48.80 4.66 60.89
N SER A 222 -48.44 3.60 61.62
CA SER A 222 -47.21 2.83 61.40
C SER A 222 -47.17 2.19 60.01
N GLU A 223 -48.29 1.59 59.56
CA GLU A 223 -48.40 1.01 58.21
C GLU A 223 -48.25 2.06 57.09
N ILE A 224 -48.87 3.24 57.25
CA ILE A 224 -48.74 4.34 56.30
C ILE A 224 -47.29 4.86 56.25
N ASP A 225 -46.60 4.94 57.40
CA ASP A 225 -45.20 5.34 57.47
C ASP A 225 -44.25 4.30 56.82
N GLU A 226 -44.55 3.01 56.95
CA GLU A 226 -43.84 1.95 56.21
C GLU A 226 -44.03 2.08 54.69
N LEU A 227 -45.26 2.29 54.23
CA LEU A 227 -45.55 2.54 52.82
C LEU A 227 -44.86 3.81 52.33
N ARG A 228 -44.87 4.89 53.11
CA ARG A 228 -44.16 6.13 52.79
C ARG A 228 -42.66 5.89 52.64
N ARG A 229 -42.02 5.14 53.54
CA ARG A 229 -40.60 4.75 53.41
C ARG A 229 -40.37 3.95 52.13
N ALA A 230 -41.16 2.93 51.86
CA ALA A 230 -41.02 2.09 50.67
C ALA A 230 -41.18 2.88 49.35
N TRP A 231 -42.17 3.77 49.27
CA TRP A 231 -42.39 4.62 48.10
C TRP A 231 -41.34 5.73 47.96
N THR A 232 -40.78 6.21 49.07
CA THR A 232 -39.65 7.15 49.07
C THR A 232 -38.41 6.48 48.48
N THR A 233 -38.10 5.25 48.89
CA THR A 233 -36.99 4.46 48.31
C THR A 233 -37.20 4.28 46.79
N LYS A 234 -38.38 3.83 46.36
CA LYS A 234 -38.71 3.70 44.92
C LYS A 234 -38.56 5.02 44.16
N LEU A 235 -38.93 6.15 44.76
CA LEU A 235 -38.74 7.46 44.17
C LEU A 235 -37.25 7.81 44.02
N THR A 236 -36.42 7.53 45.04
CA THR A 236 -34.97 7.75 44.96
C THR A 236 -34.32 6.90 43.86
N ASP A 237 -34.76 5.66 43.68
CA ASP A 237 -34.26 4.78 42.62
C ASP A 237 -34.64 5.30 41.23
N CYS A 238 -35.88 5.79 41.06
CA CYS A 238 -36.29 6.44 39.81
C CYS A 238 -35.45 7.70 39.52
N VAL A 239 -35.10 8.49 40.54
CA VAL A 239 -34.24 9.68 40.38
C VAL A 239 -32.81 9.30 40.00
N LYS A 240 -32.24 8.27 40.62
CA LYS A 240 -30.90 7.76 40.27
C LYS A 240 -30.87 7.26 38.83
N GLU A 241 -31.87 6.47 38.43
CA GLU A 241 -31.96 5.95 37.06
C GLU A 241 -32.17 7.06 36.03
N GLU A 242 -33.02 8.04 36.30
CA GLU A 242 -33.20 9.22 35.44
C GLU A 242 -31.88 9.98 35.25
N LYS A 243 -31.11 10.17 36.33
CA LYS A 243 -29.79 10.82 36.27
C LYS A 243 -28.84 10.03 35.39
N ARG A 244 -28.77 8.70 35.56
CA ARG A 244 -27.92 7.82 34.75
C ARG A 244 -28.26 7.91 33.25
N LEU A 245 -29.54 7.85 32.90
CA LEU A 245 -30.00 7.95 31.50
C LEU A 245 -29.71 9.33 30.91
N LYS A 246 -29.91 10.41 31.68
CA LYS A 246 -29.55 11.77 31.27
C LYS A 246 -28.05 11.93 31.06
N ASP A 247 -27.22 11.33 31.90
CA ASP A 247 -25.76 11.37 31.75
C ASP A 247 -25.32 10.65 30.46
N VAL A 248 -25.96 9.52 30.12
CA VAL A 248 -25.73 8.81 28.84
C VAL A 248 -26.08 9.70 27.65
N LEU A 249 -27.25 10.34 27.65
CA LEU A 249 -27.68 11.24 26.58
C LEU A 249 -26.82 12.51 26.49
N ALA A 250 -26.45 13.09 27.63
CA ALA A 250 -25.62 14.29 27.69
C ALA A 250 -24.21 14.06 27.15
N ARG A 251 -23.66 12.84 27.29
CA ARG A 251 -22.34 12.49 26.77
C ARG A 251 -22.23 12.58 25.25
N LYS A 252 -23.32 12.31 24.53
CA LYS A 252 -23.35 12.31 23.06
C LYS A 252 -24.16 13.43 22.41
N SER A 253 -24.80 14.33 23.19
CA SER A 253 -25.41 15.53 22.60
C SER A 253 -24.36 16.34 21.81
N ALA A 254 -24.71 16.75 20.59
CA ALA A 254 -23.79 17.41 19.66
C ALA A 254 -23.05 18.62 20.29
N ALA A 255 -23.75 19.39 21.12
CA ALA A 255 -23.17 20.53 21.84
C ALA A 255 -22.09 20.13 22.87
N ASN A 256 -22.25 18.98 23.54
CA ASN A 256 -21.26 18.49 24.50
C ASN A 256 -20.13 17.72 23.82
N TYR A 257 -20.37 17.09 22.68
CA TYR A 257 -19.33 16.49 21.87
C TYR A 257 -18.39 17.58 21.32
N GLN A 258 -18.94 18.63 20.70
CA GLN A 258 -18.15 19.76 20.20
C GLN A 258 -17.33 20.41 21.32
N ARG A 259 -17.94 20.70 22.50
CA ARG A 259 -17.17 21.23 23.64
C ARG A 259 -16.08 20.28 24.14
N ARG A 260 -16.28 18.96 24.11
CA ARG A 260 -15.23 18.00 24.52
C ARG A 260 -14.08 18.04 23.54
N VAL A 261 -14.38 17.97 22.24
CA VAL A 261 -13.37 18.03 21.18
C VAL A 261 -12.61 19.35 21.31
N GLU A 262 -13.31 20.48 21.42
CA GLU A 262 -12.72 21.79 21.65
C GLU A 262 -11.85 21.82 22.91
N ASN A 263 -12.29 21.25 24.03
CA ASN A 263 -11.52 21.18 25.26
C ASN A 263 -10.28 20.27 25.14
N GLU A 264 -10.36 19.16 24.40
CA GLU A 264 -9.21 18.28 24.15
C GLU A 264 -8.19 18.96 23.23
N TRP A 265 -8.66 19.65 22.18
CA TRP A 265 -7.79 20.46 21.33
C TRP A 265 -7.15 21.60 22.12
N ASN A 266 -7.93 22.32 22.94
CA ASN A 266 -7.40 23.36 23.81
C ASN A 266 -6.36 22.80 24.77
N LYS A 267 -6.60 21.61 25.34
CA LYS A 267 -5.63 20.96 26.22
C LYS A 267 -4.35 20.53 25.50
N THR A 268 -4.47 20.07 24.27
CA THR A 268 -3.32 19.59 23.48
C THR A 268 -2.48 20.76 22.98
N LEU A 269 -3.13 21.82 22.50
CA LEU A 269 -2.47 23.00 21.94
C LEU A 269 -1.94 23.96 23.00
N PHE A 270 -2.68 24.14 24.11
CA PHE A 270 -2.37 25.14 25.14
C PHE A 270 -2.00 24.52 26.50
N GLY A 271 -1.93 23.19 26.60
CA GLY A 271 -1.71 22.49 27.86
C GLY A 271 -2.97 22.42 28.74
N ASP A 272 -2.87 21.81 29.92
CA ASP A 272 -3.97 21.89 30.90
C ASP A 272 -4.37 23.35 31.10
N ALA A 273 -5.69 23.61 31.10
CA ALA A 273 -6.22 24.96 31.30
C ALA A 273 -5.48 25.59 32.48
N ILE A 274 -4.67 26.61 32.15
CA ILE A 274 -3.76 27.26 33.09
C ILE A 274 -4.59 27.54 34.34
N PRO A 275 -4.20 27.01 35.52
CA PRO A 275 -5.00 27.16 36.71
C PRO A 275 -5.38 28.63 36.84
N LYS A 276 -6.65 28.96 37.10
CA LYS A 276 -7.08 30.36 37.30
C LYS A 276 -6.31 31.09 38.42
N LYS A 277 -5.47 30.34 39.16
CA LYS A 277 -4.57 30.77 40.23
C LYS A 277 -3.11 30.90 39.79
N PHE A 278 -2.77 30.61 38.53
CA PHE A 278 -1.41 30.75 38.03
C PHE A 278 -1.19 32.20 37.63
N GLU A 279 -0.52 32.93 38.52
CA GLU A 279 0.13 34.22 38.27
C GLU A 279 1.29 34.00 37.29
N HIS A 280 1.01 33.54 36.07
CA HIS A 280 2.02 33.53 35.02
C HIS A 280 2.22 35.00 34.58
N PRO A 281 3.42 35.59 34.69
CA PRO A 281 3.65 37.01 34.45
C PRO A 281 3.05 37.50 33.12
N LEU A 282 3.23 36.71 32.06
CA LEU A 282 2.69 37.02 30.72
C LEU A 282 1.16 37.11 30.62
N LEU A 283 0.41 36.47 31.53
CA LEU A 283 -1.07 36.46 31.53
C LEU A 283 -1.67 37.41 32.58
N GLY A 284 -0.85 37.89 33.52
CA GLY A 284 -1.21 38.91 34.50
C GLY A 284 -0.92 40.35 34.05
N ALA A 285 -0.23 40.54 32.92
CA ALA A 285 0.23 41.82 32.42
C ALA A 285 -0.91 42.85 32.21
N ASP A 286 -2.11 42.41 31.82
CA ASP A 286 -3.28 43.30 31.68
C ASP A 286 -3.83 43.80 33.02
N ARG A 287 -3.47 43.16 34.14
CA ARG A 287 -4.01 43.44 35.48
C ARG A 287 -3.00 44.11 36.41
N ASN A 288 -1.72 44.11 36.05
CA ASN A 288 -0.63 44.63 36.87
C ASN A 288 0.39 45.35 35.97
N ARG A 289 0.44 46.67 36.09
CA ARG A 289 1.29 47.55 35.26
C ARG A 289 2.78 47.27 35.50
N GLU A 290 3.15 46.93 36.72
CA GLU A 290 4.53 46.65 37.10
C GLU A 290 5.04 45.39 36.39
N VAL A 291 4.19 44.36 36.28
CA VAL A 291 4.50 43.13 35.51
C VAL A 291 4.64 43.43 34.02
N LEU A 292 3.83 44.31 33.46
CA LEU A 292 3.93 44.71 32.06
C LEU A 292 5.22 45.49 31.77
N ILE A 293 5.66 46.34 32.70
CA ILE A 293 6.94 47.05 32.60
C ILE A 293 8.11 46.07 32.70
N GLU A 294 8.04 45.06 33.56
CA GLU A 294 9.07 44.04 33.71
C GLU A 294 9.20 43.19 32.45
N ILE A 295 8.08 42.70 31.91
CA ILE A 295 8.06 41.99 30.61
C ILE A 295 8.65 42.87 29.52
N ARG A 296 8.26 44.15 29.45
CA ARG A 296 8.80 45.06 28.44
C ARG A 296 10.31 45.25 28.59
N ARG A 297 10.82 45.36 29.82
CA ARG A 297 12.26 45.43 30.10
C ARG A 297 12.99 44.17 29.66
N ASP A 298 12.43 42.99 29.88
CA ASP A 298 13.02 41.73 29.45
C ASP A 298 13.10 41.65 27.92
N TRP A 299 12.07 42.12 27.22
CA TRP A 299 12.10 42.24 25.76
C TRP A 299 13.11 43.29 25.28
N ASP A 300 13.16 44.45 25.94
CA ASP A 300 14.10 45.52 25.60
C ASP A 300 15.55 45.10 25.86
N ALA A 301 15.81 44.20 26.81
CA ALA A 301 17.15 43.62 27.05
C ALA A 301 17.63 42.71 25.91
N CYS A 302 16.71 42.20 25.09
CA CYS A 302 17.03 41.39 23.90
C CYS A 302 17.16 42.25 22.64
N LEU A 303 16.96 43.57 22.71
CA LEU A 303 17.19 44.47 21.59
C LEU A 303 18.69 44.75 21.49
N VAL A 304 19.22 44.54 20.29
CA VAL A 304 20.62 44.78 19.96
C VAL A 304 20.67 45.70 18.74
N ASP A 305 21.73 46.50 18.61
CA ASP A 305 21.91 47.38 17.45
C ASP A 305 21.99 46.57 16.14
N GLN A 306 21.57 47.17 15.02
CA GLN A 306 21.48 46.47 13.73
C GLN A 306 22.80 45.86 13.25
N ASP A 307 23.94 46.40 13.70
CA ASP A 307 25.28 45.99 13.30
C ASP A 307 25.96 45.06 14.32
N ASP A 308 25.25 44.65 15.38
CA ASP A 308 25.81 43.78 16.41
C ASP A 308 25.83 42.32 15.95
N ALA A 309 26.99 41.68 16.06
CA ALA A 309 27.22 40.32 15.58
C ALA A 309 26.44 39.25 16.39
N GLU A 310 26.03 39.58 17.62
CA GLU A 310 25.20 38.71 18.47
C GLU A 310 23.69 38.92 18.28
N GLY A 311 23.29 39.93 17.48
CA GLY A 311 21.89 40.22 17.17
C GLY A 311 21.29 39.17 16.22
N SER A 312 20.05 38.75 16.47
CA SER A 312 19.28 37.90 15.55
C SER A 312 18.07 38.66 15.00
N ALA A 313 17.94 38.70 13.67
CA ALA A 313 16.77 39.26 13.02
C ALA A 313 15.61 38.27 13.05
N ILE A 314 14.38 38.77 13.11
CA ILE A 314 13.17 37.94 12.93
C ILE A 314 13.26 37.29 11.53
N PRO A 315 13.28 35.95 11.44
CA PRO A 315 13.44 35.28 10.16
C PRO A 315 12.33 35.65 9.18
N LEU A 316 12.71 36.09 7.98
CA LEU A 316 11.77 36.30 6.88
C LEU A 316 11.50 34.95 6.21
N GLY A 317 10.47 34.25 6.67
CA GLY A 317 10.02 32.97 6.08
C GLY A 317 9.93 31.83 7.09
N TRP A 318 9.92 30.59 6.58
CA TRP A 318 9.81 29.39 7.41
C TRP A 318 11.14 29.06 8.09
N VAL A 319 11.12 28.96 9.42
CA VAL A 319 12.25 28.44 10.19
C VAL A 319 12.17 26.92 10.16
N LEU A 320 13.03 26.29 9.38
CA LEU A 320 13.16 24.84 9.37
C LEU A 320 13.88 24.36 10.64
N PRO A 321 13.42 23.27 11.28
CA PRO A 321 14.13 22.68 12.40
C PRO A 321 15.57 22.32 12.03
N GLN A 322 16.49 22.45 12.97
CA GLN A 322 17.88 22.05 12.76
C GLN A 322 17.96 20.54 12.50
N ALA A 323 18.86 20.13 11.60
CA ALA A 323 19.03 18.72 11.21
C ALA A 323 19.31 17.79 12.41
N ASN A 324 19.98 18.32 13.43
CA ASN A 324 20.22 17.65 14.71
C ASN A 324 19.45 18.38 15.82
N PRO A 325 18.22 17.95 16.14
CA PRO A 325 17.46 18.58 17.22
C PRO A 325 18.13 18.31 18.57
N SER A 326 17.99 19.24 19.51
CA SER A 326 18.42 19.02 20.89
C SER A 326 17.64 17.86 21.53
N SER A 327 18.20 17.27 22.59
CA SER A 327 17.66 16.06 23.24
C SER A 327 16.16 16.16 23.58
N ASN A 328 15.69 17.34 23.97
CA ASN A 328 14.28 17.58 24.29
C ASN A 328 13.34 17.51 23.07
N TRP A 329 13.83 17.83 21.88
CA TRP A 329 13.07 17.85 20.63
C TRP A 329 13.26 16.57 19.80
N ALA A 330 14.33 15.82 20.03
CA ALA A 330 14.64 14.58 19.31
C ALA A 330 13.50 13.54 19.35
N LYS A 331 12.72 13.49 20.43
CA LYS A 331 11.56 12.59 20.58
C LYS A 331 10.41 12.84 19.59
N TYR A 332 10.40 14.00 18.93
CA TYR A 332 9.37 14.37 17.96
C TYR A 332 9.88 14.31 16.51
N GLN A 333 11.12 13.88 16.30
CA GLN A 333 11.68 13.70 14.97
C GLN A 333 11.02 12.48 14.32
N ILE A 334 10.27 12.72 13.24
CA ILE A 334 9.68 11.64 12.44
C ILE A 334 10.83 11.00 11.68
N THR A 335 11.29 9.84 12.13
CA THR A 335 12.19 8.99 11.35
C THR A 335 11.36 8.36 10.24
N GLU A 336 11.36 8.96 9.05
CA GLU A 336 10.91 8.24 7.85
C GLU A 336 11.85 7.05 7.65
N THR A 337 11.43 5.88 8.09
CA THR A 337 12.07 4.61 7.76
C THR A 337 11.83 4.36 6.27
N ALA A 338 12.87 4.58 5.47
CA ALA A 338 12.91 4.22 4.06
C ALA A 338 12.84 2.70 3.83
#